data_AF-A0A3R7E0G7-F1
#
_entry.id   AF-A0A3R7E0G7-F1
#
_cell.length_a   1.000
_cell.length_b   1.000
_cell.length_c   1.000
_cell.angle_alpha   90.00
_cell.angle_beta   90.00
_cell.angle_gamma   90.00
#
_symmetry.space_group_name_H-M   'P 1'
#
loop_
_entity.id
_entity.type
_entity.pdbx_description
1 polymer ?
#
loop_
_entity_poly.entity_id
_entity_poly.type
_entity_poly.pdbx_seq_one_letter_code
_entity_poly.pdbx_strand_id
1 'polypeptide(L)'
;MPAQWAFQQEDERIAVFHNAVGDVLTINFFMAVPDIGAPIDDVDALRAFYRRTTEAAGLALVETELAQLNTLSAVRTLFKARIEQIRGFAFVGSYTLPFADRSYVIKVQSIEQGVTGMREAAVMVLMGPPEIDEVTGELVGWAQDPYDPDYRAAFMRNQADDQKFDAQFPDHPLSKVRRYLAELESAVRVDPAIHELQPFAYQAQEY
;
A
#
# COMPACT_ATOMS: atom_id res chain seq x y z
N MET A 1 -14.96 -10.00 -7.92
CA MET A 1 -14.71 -9.50 -6.55
C MET A 1 -14.85 -10.63 -5.55
N PRO A 2 -13.96 -10.75 -4.55
CA PRO A 2 -14.10 -11.71 -3.46
C PRO A 2 -15.43 -11.53 -2.69
N ALA A 3 -16.02 -12.63 -2.21
CA ALA A 3 -17.38 -12.65 -1.63
C ALA A 3 -17.54 -11.85 -0.31
N GLN A 4 -16.44 -11.52 0.37
CA GLN A 4 -16.46 -10.81 1.65
C GLN A 4 -16.75 -9.30 1.53
N TRP A 5 -16.76 -8.75 0.31
CA TRP A 5 -16.94 -7.32 0.05
C TRP A 5 -18.40 -7.02 -0.31
N ALA A 6 -19.09 -6.32 0.58
CA ALA A 6 -20.46 -5.86 0.36
C ALA A 6 -20.46 -4.47 -0.28
N PHE A 7 -21.09 -4.36 -1.45
CA PHE A 7 -21.30 -3.08 -2.13
C PHE A 7 -22.05 -2.10 -1.23
N GLN A 8 -21.60 -0.84 -1.21
CA GLN A 8 -22.21 0.24 -0.45
C GLN A 8 -22.83 1.29 -1.37
N GLN A 9 -22.01 1.88 -2.24
CA GLN A 9 -22.41 2.95 -3.14
C GLN A 9 -21.47 3.00 -4.34
N GLU A 10 -21.95 3.59 -5.43
CA GLU A 10 -21.13 3.99 -6.56
C GLU A 10 -21.57 5.34 -7.14
N ASP A 11 -20.60 6.03 -7.73
CA ASP A 11 -20.81 7.11 -8.69
C ASP A 11 -19.90 6.88 -9.92
N GLU A 12 -19.86 7.85 -10.83
CA GLU A 12 -19.07 7.77 -12.07
C GLU A 12 -17.56 7.61 -11.87
N ARG A 13 -17.04 7.91 -10.67
CA ARG A 13 -15.61 7.92 -10.34
C ARG A 13 -15.22 6.93 -9.27
N ILE A 14 -16.13 6.48 -8.41
CA ILE A 14 -15.81 5.57 -7.31
C ILE A 14 -16.91 4.56 -7.04
N ALA A 15 -16.52 3.31 -6.83
CA ALA A 15 -17.36 2.29 -6.20
C ALA A 15 -16.77 1.92 -4.83
N VAL A 16 -17.61 1.85 -3.80
CA VAL A 16 -17.22 1.63 -2.40
C VAL A 16 -17.83 0.33 -1.88
N PHE A 17 -17.00 -0.47 -1.21
CA PHE A 17 -17.37 -1.74 -0.61
C PHE A 17 -16.83 -1.82 0.81
N HIS A 18 -17.61 -2.39 1.72
CA HIS A 18 -17.18 -2.70 3.09
C HIS A 18 -17.22 -4.20 3.34
N ASN A 19 -16.36 -4.69 4.23
CA ASN A 19 -16.48 -6.05 4.75
C ASN A 19 -17.07 -6.03 6.17
N ALA A 20 -17.34 -7.22 6.73
CA ALA A 20 -17.98 -7.36 8.05
C ALA A 20 -17.15 -6.82 9.23
N VAL A 21 -15.84 -6.64 9.05
CA VAL A 21 -14.93 -6.10 10.09
C VAL A 21 -14.63 -4.61 9.92
N GLY A 22 -15.31 -3.96 8.97
CA GLY A 22 -15.22 -2.52 8.73
C GLY A 22 -14.03 -2.07 7.89
N ASP A 23 -13.32 -2.99 7.22
CA ASP A 23 -12.32 -2.61 6.23
C ASP A 23 -13.01 -2.14 4.95
N VAL A 24 -12.32 -1.28 4.20
CA VAL A 24 -12.87 -0.60 3.03
C VAL A 24 -12.12 -1.03 1.79
N LEU A 25 -12.87 -1.35 0.74
CA LEU A 25 -12.36 -1.49 -0.62
C LEU A 25 -13.01 -0.41 -1.49
N THR A 26 -12.21 0.21 -2.34
CA THR A 26 -12.68 1.16 -3.34
C THR A 26 -12.13 0.82 -4.71
N ILE A 27 -12.94 1.04 -5.75
CA ILE A 27 -12.48 1.05 -7.13
C ILE A 27 -12.64 2.48 -7.60
N ASN A 28 -11.52 3.14 -7.89
CA ASN A 28 -11.48 4.54 -8.28
C ASN A 28 -11.15 4.64 -9.76
N PHE A 29 -11.84 5.52 -10.48
CA PHE A 29 -11.60 5.84 -11.88
C PHE A 29 -11.10 7.29 -11.98
N PHE A 30 -9.95 7.46 -12.63
CA PHE A 30 -9.35 8.76 -12.88
C PHE A 30 -9.26 9.00 -14.39
N MET A 31 -9.96 10.02 -14.89
CA MET A 31 -9.94 10.42 -16.30
C MET A 31 -8.83 11.44 -16.57
N ALA A 32 -7.58 11.04 -16.30
CA ALA A 32 -6.38 11.83 -16.55
C ALA A 32 -5.19 10.88 -16.77
N VAL A 33 -4.13 11.41 -17.41
CA VAL A 33 -2.85 10.70 -17.51
C VAL A 33 -2.41 10.29 -16.10
N PRO A 34 -2.11 9.00 -15.85
CA PRO A 34 -1.64 8.53 -14.55
C PRO A 34 -0.43 9.33 -14.09
N ASP A 35 -0.46 9.78 -12.85
CA ASP A 35 0.60 10.54 -12.18
C ASP A 35 1.74 9.64 -11.69
N ILE A 36 2.09 8.60 -12.47
CA ILE A 36 3.18 7.68 -12.17
C ILE A 36 4.47 8.29 -12.74
N GLY A 37 5.32 8.83 -11.87
CA GLY A 37 6.54 9.55 -12.25
C GLY A 37 7.73 8.67 -12.64
N ALA A 38 7.49 7.45 -13.13
CA ALA A 38 8.51 6.52 -13.59
C ALA A 38 7.92 5.49 -14.59
N PRO A 39 8.76 4.85 -15.42
CA PRO A 39 8.35 3.67 -16.17
C PRO A 39 7.85 2.57 -15.22
N ILE A 40 6.72 1.92 -15.56
CA ILE A 40 6.14 0.88 -14.69
C ILE A 40 6.95 -0.42 -14.66
N ASP A 41 7.84 -0.61 -15.62
CA ASP A 41 8.77 -1.74 -15.71
C ASP A 41 10.13 -1.46 -15.05
N ASP A 42 10.38 -0.22 -14.62
CA ASP A 42 11.52 0.16 -13.78
C ASP A 42 11.08 0.23 -12.31
N VAL A 43 11.11 -0.93 -11.66
CA VAL A 43 10.62 -1.09 -10.27
C VAL A 43 11.43 -0.23 -9.28
N ASP A 44 12.74 -0.05 -9.50
CA ASP A 44 13.57 0.77 -8.62
C ASP A 44 13.24 2.26 -8.77
N ALA A 45 12.97 2.72 -10.00
CA ALA A 45 12.46 4.07 -10.23
C ALA A 45 11.07 4.28 -9.62
N LEU A 46 10.17 3.28 -9.70
CA LEU A 46 8.86 3.33 -9.03
C LEU A 46 9.01 3.43 -7.51
N ARG A 47 9.88 2.62 -6.90
CA ARG A 47 10.14 2.66 -5.44
C ARG A 47 10.66 4.04 -5.04
N ALA A 48 11.60 4.61 -5.78
CA ALA A 48 12.11 5.96 -5.53
C ALA A 48 11.03 7.04 -5.71
N PHE A 49 10.18 6.91 -6.73
CA PHE A 49 9.05 7.81 -6.96
C PHE A 49 8.06 7.78 -5.79
N TYR A 50 7.51 6.61 -5.47
CA TYR A 50 6.50 6.47 -4.42
C TYR A 50 7.05 6.80 -3.03
N ARG A 51 8.31 6.47 -2.75
CA ARG A 51 8.96 6.89 -1.51
C ARG A 51 8.90 8.41 -1.32
N ARG A 52 9.33 9.18 -2.32
CA ARG A 52 9.34 10.65 -2.26
C ARG A 52 7.93 11.25 -2.19
N THR A 53 7.00 10.76 -3.00
CA THR A 53 5.65 11.34 -3.06
C THR A 53 4.84 11.03 -1.81
N THR A 54 5.00 9.83 -1.24
CA THR A 54 4.27 9.42 -0.03
C THR A 54 4.84 10.02 1.24
N GLU A 55 6.15 10.25 1.33
CA GLU A 55 6.74 11.00 2.43
C GLU A 55 6.14 12.42 2.54
N ALA A 56 6.00 13.12 1.41
CA ALA A 56 5.37 14.45 1.38
C ALA A 56 3.91 14.43 1.87
N ALA A 57 3.24 13.28 1.79
CA ALA A 57 1.88 13.06 2.29
C ALA A 57 1.85 12.50 3.74
N GLY A 58 2.99 12.38 4.42
CA GLY A 58 3.09 11.82 5.78
C GLY A 58 2.86 10.30 5.84
N LEU A 59 3.07 9.60 4.73
CA LEU A 59 2.91 8.16 4.60
C LEU A 59 4.29 7.49 4.51
N ALA A 60 4.37 6.26 5.02
CA ALA A 60 5.55 5.43 4.88
C ALA A 60 5.34 4.35 3.81
N LEU A 61 6.33 4.20 2.92
CA LEU A 61 6.38 3.11 1.96
C LEU A 61 6.63 1.77 2.69
N VAL A 62 5.75 0.79 2.47
CA VAL A 62 5.92 -0.58 2.96
C VAL A 62 6.35 -1.51 1.84
N GLU A 63 5.71 -1.37 0.68
CA GLU A 63 5.94 -2.21 -0.51
C GLU A 63 5.57 -1.46 -1.81
N THR A 64 6.33 -1.69 -2.88
CA THR A 64 5.99 -1.31 -4.25
C THR A 64 6.60 -2.30 -5.23
N GLU A 65 5.76 -2.86 -6.09
CA GLU A 65 6.14 -3.87 -7.09
C GLU A 65 5.39 -3.64 -8.40
N LEU A 66 6.00 -4.02 -9.52
CA LEU A 66 5.25 -4.30 -10.75
C LEU A 66 4.48 -5.62 -10.54
N ALA A 67 3.19 -5.60 -10.79
CA ALA A 67 2.30 -6.74 -10.64
C ALA A 67 1.46 -6.95 -11.90
N GLN A 68 0.73 -8.05 -11.92
CA GLN A 68 -0.27 -8.33 -12.94
C GLN A 68 -1.63 -8.51 -12.30
N LEU A 69 -2.66 -7.90 -12.88
CA LEU A 69 -4.04 -8.15 -12.53
C LEU A 69 -4.71 -8.75 -13.77
N ASN A 70 -4.97 -10.06 -13.74
CA ASN A 70 -5.18 -10.87 -14.94
C ASN A 70 -3.98 -10.77 -15.91
N THR A 71 -4.17 -10.26 -17.12
CA THR A 71 -3.12 -10.07 -18.13
C THR A 71 -2.66 -8.62 -18.25
N LEU A 72 -3.21 -7.72 -17.41
CA LEU A 72 -2.87 -6.29 -17.44
C LEU A 72 -1.75 -5.99 -16.45
N SER A 73 -0.79 -5.20 -16.90
CA SER A 73 0.27 -4.68 -16.02
C SER A 73 -0.35 -3.69 -15.04
N ALA A 74 0.02 -3.84 -13.77
CA ALA A 74 -0.45 -3.00 -12.68
C ALA A 74 0.71 -2.63 -11.76
N VAL A 75 0.65 -1.45 -11.15
CA VAL A 75 1.56 -1.11 -10.06
C VAL A 75 0.89 -1.49 -8.75
N ARG A 76 1.51 -2.37 -7.96
CA ARG A 76 1.06 -2.71 -6.61
C ARG A 76 1.81 -1.85 -5.60
N THR A 77 1.08 -1.18 -4.74
CA THR A 77 1.65 -0.35 -3.67
C THR A 77 1.04 -0.69 -2.32
N LEU A 78 1.82 -0.52 -1.25
CA LEU A 78 1.37 -0.64 0.12
C LEU A 78 2.01 0.45 0.97
N PHE A 79 1.17 1.23 1.63
CA PHE A 79 1.57 2.35 2.47
C PHE A 79 1.08 2.17 3.91
N LYS A 80 1.85 2.71 4.85
CA LYS A 80 1.49 2.84 6.26
C LYS A 80 1.24 4.31 6.56
N ALA A 81 0.16 4.59 7.27
CA ALA A 81 -0.23 5.93 7.72
C ALA A 81 -0.35 5.95 9.25
N ARG A 82 0.00 7.08 9.87
CA ARG A 82 -0.27 7.33 11.27
C ARG A 82 -1.66 7.96 11.42
N ILE A 83 -2.45 7.44 12.35
CA ILE A 83 -3.78 7.98 12.69
C ILE A 83 -3.72 8.53 14.12
N GLU A 84 -3.56 9.84 14.24
CA GLU A 84 -3.35 10.53 15.53
C GLU A 84 -4.50 10.31 16.51
N GLN A 85 -5.74 10.30 16.03
CA GLN A 85 -6.95 10.18 16.85
C GLN A 85 -6.98 8.88 17.67
N ILE A 86 -6.45 7.80 17.10
CA ILE A 86 -6.40 6.49 17.75
C ILE A 86 -4.99 6.11 18.23
N ARG A 87 -3.98 6.97 17.98
CA ARG A 87 -2.56 6.66 18.20
C ARG A 87 -2.18 5.29 17.65
N GLY A 88 -2.53 5.05 16.39
CA GLY A 88 -2.33 3.78 15.71
C GLY A 88 -2.04 3.96 14.24
N PHE A 89 -2.10 2.86 13.51
CA PHE A 89 -1.77 2.81 12.10
C PHE A 89 -2.97 2.45 11.22
N ALA A 90 -2.98 3.03 10.02
CA ALA A 90 -3.76 2.55 8.90
C ALA A 90 -2.81 2.03 7.82
N PHE A 91 -3.27 1.01 7.11
CA PHE A 91 -2.54 0.44 5.98
C PHE A 91 -3.41 0.52 4.74
N VAL A 92 -2.80 0.97 3.65
CA VAL A 92 -3.47 1.18 2.37
C VAL A 92 -2.71 0.44 1.30
N GLY A 93 -3.34 -0.59 0.75
CA GLY A 93 -2.84 -1.35 -0.38
C GLY A 93 -3.60 -0.99 -1.65
N SER A 94 -2.95 -1.01 -2.81
CA SER A 94 -3.65 -0.83 -4.08
C SER A 94 -2.99 -1.53 -5.25
N TYR A 95 -3.82 -1.87 -6.24
CA TYR A 95 -3.40 -2.09 -7.62
C TYR A 95 -3.84 -0.89 -8.46
N THR A 96 -2.89 -0.26 -9.15
CA THR A 96 -3.15 0.77 -10.14
C THR A 96 -2.99 0.15 -11.53
N LEU A 97 -4.03 0.23 -12.36
CA LEU A 97 -4.03 -0.14 -13.77
C LEU A 97 -3.88 1.15 -14.60
N PRO A 98 -2.67 1.49 -15.06
CA PRO A 98 -2.42 2.74 -15.77
C PRO A 98 -2.61 2.57 -17.28
N PHE A 99 -3.30 3.52 -17.89
CA PHE A 99 -3.48 3.64 -19.35
C PHE A 99 -2.99 5.02 -19.81
N ALA A 100 -2.97 5.25 -21.13
CA ALA A 100 -2.43 6.48 -21.71
C ALA A 100 -3.12 7.77 -21.19
N ASP A 101 -4.44 7.73 -20.94
CA ASP A 101 -5.26 8.90 -20.61
C ASP A 101 -6.12 8.73 -19.34
N ARG A 102 -6.00 7.61 -18.65
CA ARG A 102 -6.82 7.26 -17.48
C ARG A 102 -6.17 6.20 -16.60
N SER A 103 -6.69 6.00 -15.40
CA SER A 103 -6.35 4.86 -14.56
C SER A 103 -7.55 4.31 -13.79
N TYR A 104 -7.44 3.03 -13.43
CA TYR A 104 -8.30 2.39 -12.44
C TYR A 104 -7.46 2.02 -11.24
N VAL A 105 -7.91 2.37 -10.03
CA VAL A 105 -7.20 2.06 -8.78
C VAL A 105 -8.11 1.26 -7.87
N ILE A 106 -7.76 -0.03 -7.69
CA ILE A 106 -8.41 -0.92 -6.73
C ILE A 106 -7.64 -0.80 -5.42
N LYS A 107 -8.22 -0.11 -4.45
CA LYS A 107 -7.61 0.20 -3.16
C LYS A 107 -8.32 -0.56 -2.05
N VAL A 108 -7.55 -1.14 -1.14
CA VAL A 108 -8.02 -1.71 0.13
C VAL A 108 -7.37 -0.99 1.30
N GLN A 109 -8.15 -0.78 2.36
CA GLN A 109 -7.69 -0.07 3.55
C GLN A 109 -8.17 -0.79 4.81
N SER A 110 -7.26 -0.94 5.75
CA SER A 110 -7.55 -1.44 7.10
C SER A 110 -6.89 -0.54 8.13
N ILE A 111 -7.55 -0.35 9.27
CA ILE A 111 -7.11 0.52 10.36
C ILE A 111 -7.04 -0.30 11.63
N GLU A 112 -6.04 -0.03 12.50
CA GLU A 112 -6.00 -0.64 13.82
C GLU A 112 -7.27 -0.30 14.61
N GLN A 113 -7.80 -1.31 15.30
CA GLN A 113 -8.99 -1.18 16.14
C GLN A 113 -8.67 -1.70 17.55
N GLY A 114 -9.22 -1.04 18.57
CA GLY A 114 -8.98 -1.41 19.95
C GLY A 114 -7.59 -1.01 20.44
N VAL A 115 -6.83 -1.97 20.97
CA VAL A 115 -5.48 -1.73 21.49
C VAL A 115 -4.49 -1.65 20.32
N THR A 116 -3.95 -0.46 20.07
CA THR A 116 -2.99 -0.19 18.99
C THR A 116 -1.57 -0.58 19.39
N GLY A 117 -0.71 -0.85 18.41
CA GLY A 117 0.72 -1.12 18.63
C GLY A 117 1.02 -2.51 19.21
N MET A 118 0.03 -3.40 19.29
CA MET A 118 0.21 -4.75 19.84
C MET A 118 1.18 -5.59 19.01
N ARG A 119 1.12 -5.48 17.68
CA ARG A 119 2.05 -6.18 16.79
C ARG A 119 3.47 -5.66 16.99
N GLU A 120 3.66 -4.34 17.01
CA GLU A 120 4.94 -3.71 17.28
C GLU A 120 5.54 -4.14 18.62
N ALA A 121 4.76 -4.09 19.70
CA ALA A 121 5.22 -4.47 21.03
C ALA A 121 5.62 -5.95 21.10
N ALA A 122 4.82 -6.84 20.52
CA ALA A 122 5.11 -8.27 20.50
C ALA A 122 6.35 -8.62 19.69
N VAL A 123 6.53 -8.00 18.51
CA VAL A 123 7.74 -8.17 17.69
C VAL A 123 8.97 -7.64 18.42
N MET A 124 8.86 -6.50 19.10
CA MET A 124 9.96 -5.96 19.91
C MET A 124 10.38 -6.93 21.03
N VAL A 125 9.42 -7.55 21.73
CA VAL A 125 9.72 -8.58 22.74
C VAL A 125 10.40 -9.80 22.10
N LEU A 126 9.95 -10.23 20.92
CA LEU A 126 10.51 -11.39 20.21
C LEU A 126 11.96 -11.17 19.76
N MET A 127 12.30 -9.95 19.36
CA MET A 127 13.65 -9.61 18.86
C MET A 127 14.62 -9.24 19.99
N GLY A 128 14.12 -9.09 21.22
CA GLY A 128 14.89 -8.62 22.37
C GLY A 128 14.88 -7.09 22.49
N PRO A 129 15.36 -6.57 23.64
CA PRO A 129 15.35 -5.13 23.89
C PRO A 129 16.11 -4.40 22.78
N PRO A 130 15.48 -3.43 22.11
CA PRO A 130 16.15 -2.67 21.06
C PRO A 130 17.27 -1.83 21.67
N GLU A 131 18.37 -1.68 20.94
CA GLU A 131 19.35 -0.66 21.24
C GLU A 131 18.73 0.72 20.99
N ILE A 132 19.01 1.66 21.89
CA ILE A 132 18.54 3.04 21.80
C ILE A 132 19.75 3.91 21.52
N ASP A 133 19.69 4.69 20.45
CA ASP A 133 20.72 5.67 20.15
C ASP A 133 20.69 6.77 21.22
N GLU A 134 21.79 6.95 21.96
CA GLU A 134 21.84 7.87 23.11
C GLU A 134 21.70 9.35 22.72
N VAL A 135 21.97 9.71 21.46
CA VAL A 135 21.93 11.08 20.97
C VAL A 135 20.54 11.47 20.51
N THR A 136 19.88 10.57 19.78
CA THR A 136 18.59 10.80 19.13
C THR A 136 17.41 10.25 19.93
N GLY A 137 17.66 9.27 20.82
CA GLY A 137 16.62 8.53 21.54
C GLY A 137 15.84 7.55 20.67
N GLU A 138 16.28 7.31 19.43
CA GLU A 138 15.61 6.42 18.49
C GLU A 138 16.02 4.96 18.69
N LEU A 139 15.14 4.04 18.31
CA LEU A 139 15.43 2.61 18.33
C LEU A 139 16.30 2.24 17.12
N VAL A 140 17.54 1.81 17.38
CA VAL A 140 18.51 1.48 16.34
C VAL A 140 17.98 0.34 15.47
N GLY A 141 17.90 0.60 14.16
CA GLY A 141 17.45 -0.38 13.16
C GLY A 141 15.95 -0.70 13.18
N TRP A 142 15.15 -0.08 14.07
CA TRP A 142 13.71 -0.37 14.14
C TRP A 142 12.94 0.17 12.94
N ALA A 143 13.19 1.42 12.56
CA ALA A 143 12.58 2.08 11.41
C ALA A 143 13.58 2.13 10.25
N GLN A 144 13.18 1.65 9.06
CA GLN A 144 14.04 1.59 7.88
C GLN A 144 13.21 1.57 6.60
N ASP A 145 13.76 2.14 5.53
CA ASP A 145 13.17 1.98 4.20
C ASP A 145 13.25 0.50 3.76
N PRO A 146 12.21 -0.02 3.08
CA PRO A 146 12.20 -1.40 2.59
C PRO A 146 13.28 -1.76 1.56
N TYR A 147 13.81 -0.77 0.83
CA TYR A 147 14.61 -1.00 -0.37
C TYR A 147 15.94 -0.23 -0.38
N ASP A 148 16.05 0.86 0.40
CA ASP A 148 17.24 1.70 0.48
C ASP A 148 17.72 1.85 1.94
N PRO A 149 18.74 1.10 2.38
CA PRO A 149 19.19 1.11 3.77
C PRO A 149 19.78 2.45 4.23
N ASP A 150 20.14 3.35 3.30
CA ASP A 150 20.70 4.66 3.59
C ASP A 150 19.62 5.76 3.64
N TYR A 151 18.41 5.47 3.18
CA TYR A 151 17.31 6.43 3.18
C TYR A 151 16.75 6.69 4.58
N ARG A 152 16.52 7.96 4.91
CA ARG A 152 15.91 8.38 6.18
C ARG A 152 14.79 9.39 5.92
N ALA A 153 13.65 9.16 6.54
CA ALA A 153 12.49 10.04 6.54
C ALA A 153 11.90 10.15 7.95
N ALA A 154 11.11 11.20 8.20
CA ALA A 154 10.46 11.42 9.49
C ALA A 154 9.49 10.29 9.88
N PHE A 155 8.95 9.56 8.89
CA PHE A 155 8.10 8.40 9.12
C PHE A 155 8.41 7.31 8.10
N MET A 156 8.77 6.13 8.60
CA MET A 156 9.10 4.95 7.81
C MET A 156 8.35 3.72 8.35
N ARG A 157 8.30 2.66 7.54
CA ARG A 157 7.92 1.34 8.04
C ARG A 157 8.91 0.90 9.12
N ASN A 158 8.49 -0.02 9.96
CA ASN A 158 9.35 -0.60 10.99
C ASN A 158 9.50 -2.12 10.83
N GLN A 159 10.36 -2.73 11.66
CA GLN A 159 10.61 -4.16 11.58
C GLN A 159 9.36 -5.02 11.78
N ALA A 160 8.38 -4.57 12.58
CA ALA A 160 7.14 -5.31 12.75
C ALA A 160 6.29 -5.37 11.47
N ASP A 161 6.51 -4.47 10.52
CA ASP A 161 5.83 -4.47 9.22
C ASP A 161 6.34 -5.57 8.27
N ASP A 162 7.39 -6.32 8.64
CA ASP A 162 7.91 -7.44 7.85
C ASP A 162 6.83 -8.54 7.67
N GLN A 163 6.70 -9.03 6.43
CA GLN A 163 5.72 -10.04 6.03
C GLN A 163 5.86 -11.34 6.81
N LYS A 164 7.06 -11.69 7.29
CA LYS A 164 7.27 -12.92 8.08
C LYS A 164 6.40 -13.01 9.34
N PHE A 165 5.92 -11.88 9.85
CA PHE A 165 5.07 -11.81 11.04
C PHE A 165 3.57 -11.95 10.71
N ASP A 166 3.16 -11.87 9.45
CA ASP A 166 1.73 -11.81 9.09
C ASP A 166 0.95 -13.04 9.58
N ALA A 167 1.56 -14.22 9.54
CA ALA A 167 0.94 -15.46 10.02
C ALA A 167 0.70 -15.47 11.55
N GLN A 168 1.52 -14.75 12.32
CA GLN A 168 1.37 -14.63 13.78
C GLN A 168 0.33 -13.57 14.16
N PHE A 169 0.08 -12.61 13.26
CA PHE A 169 -0.86 -11.51 13.48
C PHE A 169 -1.89 -11.44 12.34
N PRO A 170 -2.72 -12.47 12.12
CA PRO A 170 -3.59 -12.56 10.94
C PRO A 170 -4.66 -11.45 10.88
N ASP A 171 -5.09 -10.97 12.05
CA ASP A 171 -6.10 -9.91 12.17
C ASP A 171 -5.52 -8.50 12.18
N HIS A 172 -4.18 -8.38 12.22
CA HIS A 172 -3.53 -7.08 12.16
C HIS A 172 -3.81 -6.41 10.79
N PRO A 173 -4.10 -5.10 10.76
CA PRO A 173 -4.45 -4.39 9.52
C PRO A 173 -3.50 -4.62 8.34
N LEU A 174 -2.18 -4.63 8.58
CA LEU A 174 -1.19 -4.90 7.53
C LEU A 174 -1.34 -6.32 6.94
N SER A 175 -1.49 -7.33 7.80
CA SER A 175 -1.68 -8.73 7.37
C SER A 175 -2.96 -8.88 6.56
N LYS A 176 -4.05 -8.24 7.02
CA LYS A 176 -5.33 -8.20 6.31
C LYS A 176 -5.17 -7.57 4.92
N VAL A 177 -4.54 -6.40 4.83
CA VAL A 177 -4.33 -5.70 3.55
C VAL A 177 -3.52 -6.54 2.57
N ARG A 178 -2.39 -7.13 2.99
CA ARG A 178 -1.60 -8.03 2.12
C ARG A 178 -2.41 -9.22 1.64
N ARG A 179 -3.19 -9.84 2.53
CA ARG A 179 -4.10 -10.94 2.17
C ARG A 179 -5.17 -10.49 1.17
N TYR A 180 -5.79 -9.32 1.38
CA TYR A 180 -6.78 -8.77 0.44
C TYR A 180 -6.18 -8.48 -0.93
N LEU A 181 -4.97 -7.94 -1.00
CA LEU A 181 -4.28 -7.73 -2.27
C LEU A 181 -4.06 -9.06 -3.01
N ALA A 182 -3.55 -10.09 -2.32
CA ALA A 182 -3.38 -11.42 -2.91
C ALA A 182 -4.70 -12.05 -3.38
N GLU A 183 -5.78 -11.88 -2.62
CA GLU A 183 -7.12 -12.33 -3.02
C GLU A 183 -7.63 -11.56 -4.25
N LEU A 184 -7.37 -10.25 -4.35
CA LEU A 184 -7.76 -9.45 -5.51
C LEU A 184 -7.01 -9.86 -6.78
N GLU A 185 -5.71 -10.16 -6.67
CA GLU A 185 -4.89 -10.61 -7.79
C GLU A 185 -5.47 -11.84 -8.49
N SER A 186 -6.10 -12.74 -7.74
CA SER A 186 -6.71 -13.97 -8.26
C SER A 186 -8.20 -13.86 -8.61
N ALA A 187 -8.93 -12.89 -8.04
CA ALA A 187 -10.39 -12.86 -8.10
C ALA A 187 -10.99 -11.67 -8.88
N VAL A 188 -10.18 -10.66 -9.23
CA VAL A 188 -10.67 -9.54 -10.03
C VAL A 188 -10.91 -9.98 -11.46
N ARG A 189 -12.06 -9.60 -12.01
CA ARG A 189 -12.39 -9.76 -13.42
C ARG A 189 -12.38 -8.38 -14.06
N VAL A 190 -11.80 -8.29 -15.23
CA VAL A 190 -11.69 -7.05 -15.99
C VAL A 190 -12.60 -7.16 -17.20
N ASP A 191 -13.34 -6.09 -17.50
CA ASP A 191 -14.16 -6.02 -18.70
C ASP A 191 -13.27 -6.13 -19.95
N PRO A 192 -13.63 -6.94 -20.96
CA PRO A 192 -12.88 -7.04 -22.21
C PRO A 192 -12.50 -5.69 -22.84
N ALA A 193 -13.37 -4.67 -22.75
CA ALA A 193 -13.10 -3.35 -23.29
C ALA A 193 -11.88 -2.66 -22.64
N ILE A 194 -11.55 -2.98 -21.39
CA ILE A 194 -10.36 -2.44 -20.72
C ILE A 194 -9.06 -2.99 -21.34
N HIS A 195 -9.08 -4.18 -21.93
CA HIS A 195 -7.91 -4.73 -22.62
C HIS A 195 -7.59 -4.02 -23.94
N GLU A 196 -8.54 -3.25 -24.48
CA GLU A 196 -8.37 -2.48 -25.72
C GLU A 196 -7.81 -1.08 -25.48
N LEU A 197 -7.70 -0.66 -24.22
CA LEU A 197 -7.16 0.66 -23.87
C LEU A 197 -5.65 0.73 -24.17
N GLN A 198 -5.21 1.92 -24.60
CA GLN A 198 -3.80 2.15 -24.86
C GLN A 198 -2.98 2.08 -23.56
N PRO A 199 -1.90 1.28 -23.51
CA PRO A 199 -1.05 1.19 -22.33
C PRO A 199 -0.46 2.54 -21.93
N PHE A 200 -0.23 2.72 -20.63
CA PHE A 200 0.53 3.85 -20.13
C PHE A 200 1.98 3.81 -20.66
N ALA A 201 2.46 4.96 -21.12
CA ALA A 201 3.84 5.17 -21.51
C ALA A 201 4.39 6.36 -20.72
N TYR A 202 5.37 6.10 -19.86
CA TYR A 202 6.04 7.16 -19.13
C TYR A 202 6.75 8.11 -20.11
N GLN A 203 6.46 9.40 -19.99
CA GLN A 203 7.16 10.47 -20.69
C GLN A 203 7.98 11.20 -19.64
N ALA A 204 9.31 11.19 -19.78
CA ALA A 204 10.16 11.99 -18.91
C ALA A 204 9.75 13.45 -19.04
N GLN A 205 9.41 14.08 -17.93
CA GLN A 205 9.18 15.53 -17.92
C GLN A 205 10.54 16.20 -18.10
N GLU A 206 10.74 16.87 -19.25
CA GLU A 206 11.82 17.83 -19.40
C GLU A 206 11.54 18.99 -18.44
N TYR A 207 12.34 19.09 -17.39
CA TYR A 207 12.36 20.23 -16.46
C TYR A 207 13.42 21.24 -16.87
#